data_AF-A0A931HM20-F1
#
_entry.id   AF-A0A931HM20-F1
#
_cell.length_a   1.000
_cell.length_b   1.000
_cell.length_c   1.000
_cell.angle_alpha   90.00
_cell.angle_beta   90.00
_cell.angle_gamma   90.00
#
_symmetry.space_group_name_H-M   'P 1'
#
loop_
_entity.id
_entity.type
_entity.pdbx_description
1 polymer ?
#
loop_
_entity_poly.entity_id
_entity_poly.type
_entity_poly.pdbx_seq_one_letter_code
_entity_poly.pdbx_strand_id
1 'polypeptide(L)'
;MIRLRPLVIAPALLLLSACGGESETADNSTQVCTDFSTAQSEISDGIRAGWGGAKADWYAQMDNLVEQIDAAGLTSTNPDIKDRIGQVVQSFPDDPLDLGLSKSAASDFNSTSEAVARACSVAGTEIEIDELPVLPVMRP
;
A
#
# COMPACT_ATOMS: atom_id res chain seq x y z
N MET A 1 -15.69 -8.48 56.48
CA MET A 1 -14.21 -8.49 56.62
C MET A 1 -13.64 -7.47 55.65
N ILE A 2 -13.24 -6.31 56.18
CA ILE A 2 -12.62 -5.22 55.42
C ILE A 2 -11.12 -5.29 55.71
N ARG A 3 -10.29 -5.43 54.69
CA ARG A 3 -8.83 -5.27 54.80
C ARG A 3 -8.40 -4.05 54.00
N LEU A 4 -8.24 -2.94 54.70
CA LEU A 4 -7.45 -1.80 54.25
C LEU A 4 -5.98 -2.09 54.56
N ARG A 5 -5.09 -1.92 53.59
CA ARG A 5 -3.66 -1.70 53.81
C ARG A 5 -3.20 -0.50 52.95
N PRO A 6 -2.50 0.48 53.55
CA PRO A 6 -1.95 1.65 52.87
C PRO A 6 -0.51 1.36 52.39
N LEU A 7 -0.07 1.92 51.26
CA LEU A 7 1.36 2.24 51.07
C LEU A 7 1.63 3.16 49.86
N VAL A 8 2.00 4.40 50.19
CA VAL A 8 3.11 5.23 49.66
C VAL A 8 3.09 5.63 48.18
N ILE A 9 2.88 6.93 47.98
CA ILE A 9 3.33 7.73 46.83
C ILE A 9 4.78 8.15 47.10
N ALA A 10 5.70 7.85 46.18
CA ALA A 10 6.88 8.68 45.89
C ALA A 10 7.49 8.30 44.51
N PRO A 11 7.96 9.29 43.72
CA PRO A 11 8.50 9.11 42.37
C PRO A 11 10.02 8.86 42.41
N ALA A 12 10.56 8.11 41.43
CA ALA A 12 12.01 8.03 41.22
C ALA A 12 12.35 7.90 39.73
N LEU A 13 13.07 8.92 39.27
CA LEU A 13 13.68 9.10 37.95
C LEU A 13 14.75 8.04 37.63
N LEU A 14 14.80 7.69 36.34
CA LEU A 14 15.98 7.49 35.49
C LEU A 14 17.14 6.63 36.01
N LEU A 15 17.34 5.46 35.38
CA LEU A 15 18.69 5.00 35.03
C LEU A 15 18.71 4.43 33.61
N LEU A 16 19.57 5.05 32.80
CA LEU A 16 19.90 4.70 31.42
C LEU A 16 20.46 3.28 31.33
N SER A 17 19.97 2.50 30.37
CA SER A 17 20.80 1.56 29.62
C SER A 17 20.83 2.01 28.17
N ALA A 18 21.73 2.93 27.87
CA ALA A 18 22.24 3.09 26.51
C ALA A 18 23.17 1.90 26.24
N CYS A 19 22.72 0.96 25.42
CA CYS A 19 23.60 -0.03 24.81
C CYS A 19 22.97 -0.52 23.50
N GLY A 20 23.63 -0.23 22.38
CA GLY A 20 23.21 -0.65 21.05
C GLY A 20 22.54 0.47 20.27
N GLY A 21 23.35 1.40 19.75
CA GLY A 21 22.93 2.24 18.65
C GLY A 21 22.74 1.35 17.42
N GLU A 22 21.54 0.79 17.28
CA GLU A 22 21.02 0.42 15.99
C GLU A 22 20.61 1.75 15.38
N SER A 23 21.21 2.13 14.25
CA SER A 23 20.71 3.25 13.48
C SER A 23 19.31 2.87 13.04
N GLU A 24 18.31 3.27 13.82
CA GLU A 24 16.90 3.18 13.47
C GLU A 24 16.80 3.88 12.11
N THR A 25 16.74 3.07 11.05
CA THR A 25 16.44 3.60 9.74
C THR A 25 15.08 4.24 9.89
N ALA A 26 15.00 5.55 9.66
CA ALA A 26 13.75 6.27 9.84
C ALA A 26 12.65 5.55 9.07
N ASP A 27 11.63 5.09 9.80
CA ASP A 27 10.50 4.39 9.22
C ASP A 27 9.82 5.32 8.20
N ASN A 28 9.84 4.91 6.94
CA ASN A 28 9.25 5.65 5.82
C ASN A 28 7.90 5.10 5.37
N SER A 29 7.27 4.22 6.17
CA SER A 29 5.99 3.57 5.86
C SER A 29 4.92 4.58 5.47
N THR A 30 4.80 5.70 6.18
CA THR A 30 3.79 6.73 5.86
C THR A 30 3.95 7.29 4.45
N GLN A 31 5.17 7.63 4.05
CA GLN A 31 5.43 8.16 2.70
C GLN A 31 5.17 7.09 1.64
N VAL A 32 5.73 5.89 1.82
CA VAL A 32 5.57 4.78 0.88
C VAL A 32 4.10 4.42 0.66
N CYS A 33 3.33 4.33 1.74
CA CYS A 33 1.91 4.02 1.68
C CYS A 33 1.11 5.12 0.97
N THR A 34 1.47 6.39 1.18
CA THR A 34 0.83 7.54 0.51
C THR A 34 1.14 7.55 -0.98
N ASP A 35 2.40 7.31 -1.34
CA ASP A 35 2.86 7.25 -2.73
C ASP A 35 2.18 6.08 -3.47
N PHE A 36 2.09 4.92 -2.81
CA PHE A 36 1.34 3.77 -3.33
C PHE A 36 -0.14 4.08 -3.55
N SER A 37 -0.82 4.62 -2.54
CA SER A 37 -2.26 4.96 -2.62
C SER A 37 -2.53 5.96 -3.74
N THR A 38 -1.67 6.98 -3.88
CA THR A 38 -1.78 7.97 -4.95
C THR A 38 -1.68 7.34 -6.33
N ALA A 39 -0.63 6.55 -6.58
CA ALA A 39 -0.45 5.89 -7.88
C ALA A 39 -1.55 4.86 -8.17
N GLN A 40 -2.02 4.11 -7.15
CA GLN A 40 -3.12 3.15 -7.27
C GLN A 40 -4.45 3.85 -7.62
N SER A 41 -4.75 4.98 -7.00
CA SER A 41 -5.92 5.80 -7.33
C SER A 41 -5.83 6.36 -8.76
N GLU A 42 -4.66 6.84 -9.18
CA GLU A 42 -4.47 7.33 -10.56
C GLU A 42 -4.69 6.23 -11.62
N ILE A 43 -4.22 5.00 -11.36
CA ILE A 43 -4.54 3.84 -12.20
C ILE A 43 -6.05 3.62 -12.27
N SER A 44 -6.71 3.63 -11.11
CA SER A 44 -8.12 3.31 -10.98
C SER A 44 -9.02 4.35 -11.66
N ASP A 45 -8.69 5.62 -11.50
CA ASP A 45 -9.36 6.73 -12.15
C ASP A 45 -9.13 6.72 -13.66
N GLY A 46 -7.90 6.41 -14.10
CA GLY A 46 -7.59 6.22 -15.53
C GLY A 46 -8.46 5.13 -16.17
N ILE A 47 -8.62 4.00 -15.49
CA ILE A 47 -9.47 2.90 -15.96
C ILE A 47 -10.96 3.31 -15.97
N ARG A 48 -11.44 4.00 -14.93
CA ARG A 48 -12.85 4.42 -14.80
C ARG A 48 -13.24 5.52 -15.77
N ALA A 49 -12.36 6.49 -16.01
CA ALA A 49 -12.60 7.58 -16.96
C ALA A 49 -12.81 7.06 -18.39
N GLY A 50 -12.35 5.84 -18.66
CA GLY A 50 -12.28 5.28 -20.00
C GLY A 50 -11.13 5.92 -20.76
N TRP A 51 -10.60 5.19 -21.74
CA TRP A 51 -9.41 5.60 -22.47
C TRP A 51 -9.63 6.96 -23.17
N GLY A 52 -8.98 7.99 -22.64
CA GLY A 52 -8.85 9.30 -23.28
C GLY A 52 -7.52 9.40 -24.03
N GLY A 53 -7.50 10.11 -25.16
CA GLY A 53 -6.26 10.36 -25.90
C GLY A 53 -5.78 9.19 -26.76
N ALA A 54 -4.50 9.22 -27.15
CA ALA A 54 -3.91 8.19 -27.99
C ALA A 54 -3.54 6.94 -27.18
N LYS A 55 -3.71 5.75 -27.77
CA LYS A 55 -3.37 4.48 -27.13
C LYS A 55 -1.92 4.48 -26.60
N ALA A 56 -0.96 5.04 -27.35
CA ALA A 56 0.43 5.08 -26.92
C ALA A 56 0.63 5.89 -25.62
N ASP A 57 -0.07 7.01 -25.47
CA ASP A 57 0.03 7.87 -24.28
C ASP A 57 -0.53 7.16 -23.05
N TRP A 58 -1.63 6.42 -23.22
CA TRP A 58 -2.21 5.59 -22.17
C TRP A 58 -1.22 4.54 -21.64
N TYR A 59 -0.58 3.77 -22.53
CA TYR A 59 0.38 2.75 -22.10
C TYR A 59 1.59 3.38 -21.41
N ALA A 60 2.10 4.50 -21.93
CA ALA A 60 3.19 5.23 -21.29
C ALA A 60 2.82 5.73 -19.88
N GLN A 61 1.58 6.20 -19.70
CA GLN A 61 1.09 6.61 -18.39
C GLN A 61 0.97 5.42 -17.43
N MET A 62 0.42 4.30 -17.89
CA MET A 62 0.30 3.08 -17.07
C MET A 62 1.66 2.53 -16.68
N ASP A 63 2.62 2.45 -17.60
CA ASP A 63 3.99 2.04 -17.33
C ASP A 63 4.63 2.94 -16.26
N ASN A 64 4.44 4.25 -16.38
CA ASN A 64 4.96 5.20 -15.40
C ASN A 64 4.32 5.01 -14.01
N LEU A 65 3.01 4.76 -13.92
CA LEU A 65 2.33 4.53 -12.65
C LEU A 65 2.78 3.21 -11.99
N VAL A 66 2.97 2.16 -12.78
CA VAL A 66 3.50 0.89 -12.28
C VAL A 66 4.95 1.05 -11.81
N GLU A 67 5.76 1.83 -12.51
CA GLU A 67 7.13 2.18 -12.08
C GLU A 67 7.12 2.97 -10.76
N GLN A 68 6.19 3.90 -10.58
CA GLN A 68 6.02 4.63 -9.31
C GLN A 68 5.64 3.70 -8.16
N ILE A 69 4.71 2.76 -8.40
CA ILE A 69 4.36 1.71 -7.42
C ILE A 69 5.59 0.88 -7.06
N ASP A 70 6.34 0.38 -8.05
CA ASP A 70 7.54 -0.43 -7.82
C ASP A 70 8.61 0.35 -7.03
N ALA A 71 8.85 1.62 -7.40
CA ALA A 71 9.79 2.49 -6.70
C ALA A 71 9.39 2.72 -5.23
N ALA A 72 8.09 2.90 -4.93
CA ALA A 72 7.60 3.00 -3.56
C ALA A 72 7.91 1.72 -2.77
N GLY A 73 7.69 0.55 -3.37
CA GLY A 73 8.03 -0.75 -2.76
C GLY A 73 9.54 -0.89 -2.51
N LEU A 74 10.37 -0.57 -3.50
CA LEU A 74 11.84 -0.69 -3.41
C LEU A 74 12.45 0.22 -2.36
N THR A 75 11.89 1.41 -2.16
CA THR A 75 12.34 2.39 -1.16
C THR A 75 11.80 2.13 0.24
N SER A 76 10.82 1.24 0.40
CA SER A 76 10.27 0.91 1.71
C SER A 76 11.28 0.24 2.63
N THR A 77 11.36 0.77 3.85
CA THR A 77 12.15 0.21 4.95
C THR A 77 11.38 -0.89 5.70
N ASN A 78 10.06 -0.96 5.51
CA ASN A 78 9.20 -1.99 6.07
C ASN A 78 9.09 -3.18 5.09
N PRO A 79 9.57 -4.38 5.47
CA PRO A 79 9.63 -5.52 4.55
C PRO A 79 8.25 -6.06 4.13
N ASP A 80 7.21 -5.98 4.98
CA ASP A 80 5.88 -6.45 4.60
C ASP A 80 5.26 -5.50 3.56
N ILE A 81 5.36 -4.17 3.76
CA ILE A 81 4.90 -3.18 2.77
C ILE A 81 5.64 -3.39 1.44
N LYS A 82 6.98 -3.56 1.49
CA LYS A 82 7.80 -3.83 0.31
C LYS A 82 7.34 -5.07 -0.46
N ASP A 83 7.18 -6.19 0.24
CA ASP A 83 6.80 -7.46 -0.37
C ASP A 83 5.38 -7.40 -0.96
N ARG A 84 4.46 -6.69 -0.31
CA ARG A 84 3.08 -6.51 -0.80
C ARG A 84 3.01 -5.60 -2.02
N ILE A 85 3.75 -4.50 -2.03
CA ILE A 85 3.83 -3.63 -3.21
C ILE A 85 4.44 -4.40 -4.38
N GLY A 86 5.49 -5.20 -4.14
CA GLY A 86 6.07 -6.07 -5.16
C GLY A 86 5.06 -7.10 -5.72
N GLN A 87 4.09 -7.56 -4.93
CA GLN A 87 3.01 -8.43 -5.40
C GLN A 87 2.02 -7.70 -6.31
N VAL A 88 1.74 -6.41 -6.07
CA VAL A 88 0.91 -5.58 -6.96
C VAL A 88 1.57 -5.43 -8.33
N VAL A 89 2.88 -5.17 -8.36
CA VAL A 89 3.64 -5.06 -9.62
C VAL A 89 3.64 -6.39 -10.38
N GLN A 90 3.79 -7.52 -9.67
CA GLN A 90 3.78 -8.85 -10.27
C GLN A 90 2.39 -9.33 -10.73
N SER A 91 1.32 -8.85 -10.11
CA SER A 91 -0.06 -9.16 -10.52
C SER A 91 -0.55 -8.27 -11.66
N PHE A 92 0.21 -7.23 -12.00
CA PHE A 92 -0.12 -6.32 -13.07
C PHE A 92 -0.13 -7.05 -14.43
N PRO A 93 -1.20 -6.94 -15.23
CA PRO A 93 -1.29 -7.67 -16.50
C PRO A 93 -0.33 -7.09 -17.54
N ASP A 94 0.17 -7.95 -18.44
CA ASP A 94 1.01 -7.53 -19.57
C ASP A 94 0.31 -6.49 -20.47
N ASP A 95 -1.02 -6.59 -20.62
CA ASP A 95 -1.84 -5.54 -21.23
C ASP A 95 -2.63 -4.78 -20.16
N PRO A 96 -2.28 -3.52 -19.84
CA PRO A 96 -2.99 -2.71 -18.85
C PRO A 96 -4.49 -2.54 -19.13
N LEU A 97 -4.93 -2.74 -20.38
CA LEU A 97 -6.35 -2.70 -20.73
C LEU A 97 -7.15 -3.83 -20.04
N ASP A 98 -6.50 -4.95 -19.70
CA ASP A 98 -7.14 -6.07 -19.03
C ASP A 98 -7.65 -5.71 -17.63
N LEU A 99 -7.09 -4.68 -16.98
CA LEU A 99 -7.63 -4.18 -15.71
C LEU A 99 -9.07 -3.65 -15.83
N GLY A 100 -9.45 -3.13 -17.00
CA GLY A 100 -10.82 -2.67 -17.27
C GLY A 100 -11.72 -3.70 -17.96
N LEU A 101 -11.14 -4.75 -18.55
CA LEU A 101 -11.84 -5.70 -19.42
C LEU A 101 -11.96 -7.11 -18.81
N SER A 102 -11.02 -7.49 -17.94
CA SER A 102 -10.91 -8.81 -17.35
C SER A 102 -11.29 -8.79 -15.88
N LYS A 103 -12.32 -9.56 -15.55
CA LYS A 103 -12.74 -9.80 -14.16
C LYS A 103 -11.59 -10.29 -13.28
N SER A 104 -10.76 -11.22 -13.79
CA SER A 104 -9.67 -11.77 -12.99
C SER A 104 -8.58 -10.74 -12.74
N ALA A 105 -8.18 -9.98 -13.77
CA ALA A 105 -7.15 -8.94 -13.62
C ALA A 105 -7.60 -7.86 -12.63
N ALA A 106 -8.83 -7.35 -12.76
CA ALA A 106 -9.38 -6.39 -11.81
C ALA A 106 -9.45 -6.94 -10.37
N SER A 107 -9.87 -8.19 -10.21
CA SER A 107 -9.95 -8.85 -8.89
C SER A 107 -8.57 -9.05 -8.26
N ASP A 108 -7.57 -9.46 -9.06
CA ASP A 108 -6.22 -9.70 -8.58
C ASP A 108 -5.55 -8.38 -8.18
N PHE A 109 -5.69 -7.34 -9.00
CA PHE A 109 -5.22 -5.99 -8.68
C PHE A 109 -5.84 -5.49 -7.36
N ASN A 110 -7.18 -5.48 -7.24
CA ASN A 110 -7.86 -5.04 -6.02
C ASN A 110 -7.39 -5.84 -4.79
N SER A 111 -7.34 -7.17 -4.89
CA SER A 111 -6.93 -8.03 -3.77
C SER A 111 -5.47 -7.77 -3.34
N THR A 112 -4.57 -7.53 -4.28
CA THR A 112 -3.17 -7.19 -3.96
C THR A 112 -3.04 -5.78 -3.40
N SER A 113 -3.80 -4.80 -3.90
CA SER A 113 -3.82 -3.43 -3.39
C SER A 113 -4.38 -3.35 -1.96
N GLU A 114 -5.45 -4.08 -1.66
CA GLU A 114 -5.95 -4.20 -0.28
C GLU A 114 -4.91 -4.82 0.67
N ALA A 115 -4.08 -5.75 0.17
CA ALA A 115 -3.04 -6.36 0.99
C ALA A 115 -1.96 -5.33 1.38
N VAL A 116 -1.64 -4.39 0.49
CA VAL A 116 -0.80 -3.24 0.81
C VAL A 116 -1.48 -2.34 1.84
N ALA A 117 -2.76 -2.00 1.67
CA ALA A 117 -3.49 -1.19 2.65
C ALA A 117 -3.51 -1.80 4.06
N ARG A 118 -3.69 -3.13 4.16
CA ARG A 118 -3.59 -3.84 5.45
C ARG A 118 -2.18 -3.74 6.05
N ALA A 119 -1.13 -3.91 5.25
CA ALA A 119 0.25 -3.76 5.71
C ALA A 119 0.55 -2.33 6.19
N CYS A 120 0.07 -1.33 5.46
CA CYS A 120 0.15 0.08 5.82
C CYS A 120 -0.57 0.36 7.16
N SER A 121 -1.79 -0.15 7.34
CA SER A 121 -2.56 0.03 8.58
C SER A 121 -1.87 -0.61 9.79
N VAL A 122 -1.28 -1.80 9.61
CA VAL A 122 -0.43 -2.44 10.65
C VAL A 122 0.80 -1.60 10.98
N ALA A 123 1.38 -0.91 10.01
CA ALA A 123 2.46 0.05 10.19
C ALA A 123 1.99 1.43 10.69
N GLY A 124 0.71 1.59 11.03
CA GLY A 124 0.14 2.82 11.58
C GLY A 124 -0.21 3.90 10.54
N THR A 125 -0.26 3.54 9.25
CA THR A 125 -0.69 4.45 8.18
C THR A 125 -1.94 3.90 7.50
N GLU A 126 -3.08 4.54 7.69
CA GLU A 126 -4.31 4.19 6.98
C GLU A 126 -4.28 4.81 5.57
N ILE A 127 -4.61 4.02 4.56
CA ILE A 127 -4.72 4.48 3.17
C ILE A 127 -6.02 3.98 2.55
N GLU A 128 -6.54 4.76 1.62
CA GLU A 128 -7.71 4.37 0.82
C GLU A 128 -7.24 3.67 -0.46
N ILE A 129 -8.00 2.66 -0.87
CA ILE A 129 -7.80 1.94 -2.13
C ILE A 129 -9.02 2.16 -3.00
N ASP A 130 -8.77 2.60 -4.23
CA ASP A 130 -9.80 2.75 -5.24
C ASP A 130 -10.01 1.43 -5.97
N GLU A 131 -10.99 0.64 -5.54
CA GLU A 131 -11.25 -0.64 -6.21
C GLU A 131 -11.73 -0.45 -7.66
N LEU A 132 -11.16 -1.24 -8.56
CA LEU A 132 -11.65 -1.37 -9.92
C LEU A 132 -13.00 -2.11 -9.94
N PRO A 133 -13.96 -1.70 -10.77
CA PRO A 133 -15.22 -2.40 -10.91
C PRO A 133 -14.98 -3.80 -11.52
N VAL A 134 -15.35 -4.84 -10.78
CA VAL A 134 -15.25 -6.22 -11.25
C VAL A 134 -16.46 -6.55 -12.13
N LEU A 135 -16.40 -6.18 -13.41
CA LEU A 135 -17.50 -6.41 -14.35
C LEU A 135 -17.75 -7.92 -14.56
N PRO A 136 -19.02 -8.37 -14.67
CA PRO A 136 -19.31 -9.73 -15.06
C PRO A 136 -18.82 -9.97 -16.49
N VAL A 137 -18.15 -11.12 -16.72
CA VAL A 137 -17.67 -11.51 -18.04
C VAL A 137 -18.86 -11.54 -19.00
N MET A 138 -18.98 -10.55 -19.89
CA MET A 138 -19.87 -10.68 -21.06
C MET A 138 -19.19 -11.63 -22.02
N ARG A 139 -19.50 -12.92 -21.87
CA ARG A 139 -19.14 -13.95 -22.84
C ARG A 139 -19.89 -13.63 -24.15
N PRO A 140 -19.22 -13.53 -25.30
CA PRO A 140 -19.89 -13.51 -26.60
C PRO A 140 -20.65 -14.82 -26.85
#